data_AF-A0A6P0XGZ9-F1
#
_entry.id   AF-A0A6P0XGZ9-F1
#
_cell.length_a   1.000
_cell.length_b   1.000
_cell.length_c   1.000
_cell.angle_alpha   90.00
_cell.angle_beta   90.00
_cell.angle_gamma   90.00
#
_symmetry.space_group_name_H-M   'P 1'
#
loop_
_entity.id
_entity.type
_entity.pdbx_description
1 polymer ?
#
loop_
_entity_poly.entity_id
_entity_poly.type
_entity_poly.pdbx_seq_one_letter_code
_entity_poly.pdbx_strand_id
1 'polypeptide(L)'
;MTKNQKYVAIEVSFQVTTNSVIERKGRQAKARYEQVEAAGHKIAYVIDGVGNFERQSALQTICLHSHCTLAFSKNELSILCNFLRDYLENNNG
;
A
#
# COMPACT_ATOMS: atom_id res chain seq x y z
N MET A 1 7.51 -1.28 20.25
CA MET A 1 8.28 -1.11 19.01
C MET A 1 9.47 -0.21 19.33
N THR A 2 10.68 -0.67 18.99
CA THR A 2 11.95 -0.01 19.28
C THR A 2 12.11 1.27 18.45
N LYS A 3 12.41 2.39 19.11
CA LYS A 3 12.64 3.72 18.50
C LYS A 3 13.92 3.70 17.64
N ASN A 4 13.82 3.26 16.39
CA ASN A 4 14.69 3.65 15.24
C ASN A 4 14.54 2.75 14.00
N GLN A 5 13.67 1.73 14.03
CA GLN A 5 13.52 0.86 12.87
C GLN A 5 12.46 1.42 11.91
N LYS A 6 12.86 1.66 10.66
CA LYS A 6 11.94 2.00 9.56
C LYS A 6 11.20 0.73 9.14
N TYR A 7 9.88 0.81 9.05
CA TYR A 7 9.04 -0.30 8.60
C TYR A 7 8.19 0.13 7.41
N VAL A 8 7.89 -0.84 6.55
CA VAL A 8 6.89 -0.68 5.49
C VAL A 8 5.79 -1.71 5.70
N ALA A 9 4.56 -1.24 5.91
CA ALA A 9 3.39 -2.10 5.88
C ALA A 9 3.03 -2.40 4.42
N ILE A 10 2.89 -3.67 4.05
CA ILE A 10 2.49 -4.08 2.70
C ILE A 10 1.17 -4.82 2.79
N GLU A 11 0.17 -4.34 2.06
CA GLU A 11 -1.15 -4.93 2.04
C GLU A 11 -1.52 -5.42 0.64
N VAL A 12 -1.71 -6.73 0.51
CA VAL A 12 -2.06 -7.39 -0.77
C VAL A 12 -3.57 -7.63 -0.85
N SER A 13 -4.17 -7.37 -2.00
CA SER A 13 -5.61 -7.55 -2.26
C SER A 13 -5.82 -8.16 -3.65
N PHE A 14 -6.70 -9.16 -3.76
CA PHE A 14 -6.92 -9.92 -5.01
C PHE A 14 -8.31 -9.70 -5.59
N GLN A 15 -8.46 -9.66 -6.93
CA GLN A 15 -9.73 -9.37 -7.62
C GLN A 15 -10.93 -10.23 -7.18
N VAL A 16 -10.68 -11.47 -6.73
CA VAL A 16 -11.69 -12.38 -6.19
C VAL A 16 -12.25 -11.95 -4.82
N THR A 17 -11.67 -10.91 -4.19
CA THR A 17 -12.27 -10.35 -2.97
C THR A 17 -13.59 -9.65 -3.27
N THR A 18 -14.58 -9.95 -2.44
CA THR A 18 -15.94 -9.39 -2.52
C THR A 18 -15.92 -7.86 -2.39
N ASN A 19 -16.96 -7.18 -2.90
CA ASN A 19 -17.13 -5.72 -2.82
C ASN A 19 -16.88 -5.19 -1.39
N SER A 20 -17.38 -5.90 -0.38
CA SER A 20 -17.26 -5.53 1.02
C SER A 20 -15.81 -5.50 1.54
N VAL A 21 -14.89 -6.28 0.98
CA VAL A 21 -13.49 -6.29 1.40
C VAL A 21 -12.74 -5.08 0.87
N ILE A 22 -12.91 -4.74 -0.41
CA ILE A 22 -12.24 -3.58 -1.03
C ILE A 22 -12.79 -2.27 -0.44
N GLU A 23 -14.10 -2.16 -0.25
CA GLU A 23 -14.71 -0.99 0.41
C GLU A 23 -14.25 -0.86 1.87
N ARG A 24 -14.13 -1.97 2.60
CA ARG A 24 -13.60 -1.96 3.95
C ARG A 24 -12.14 -1.50 3.98
N LYS A 25 -11.32 -1.99 3.04
CA LYS A 25 -9.91 -1.55 2.92
C LYS A 25 -9.82 -0.08 2.57
N GLY A 26 -10.61 0.42 1.62
CA GLY A 26 -10.68 1.85 1.31
C GLY A 26 -11.06 2.70 2.52
N ARG A 27 -12.07 2.29 3.30
CA ARG A 27 -12.44 2.97 4.55
C ARG A 27 -11.33 2.96 5.60
N GLN A 28 -10.54 1.89 5.65
CA GLN A 28 -9.43 1.75 6.60
C GLN A 28 -8.13 2.41 6.12
N ALA A 29 -7.97 2.63 4.82
CA ALA A 29 -6.73 3.12 4.22
C ALA A 29 -6.29 4.44 4.85
N LYS A 30 -7.23 5.40 5.01
CA LYS A 30 -6.94 6.69 5.66
C LYS A 30 -6.42 6.53 7.09
N ALA A 31 -7.14 5.79 7.94
CA ALA A 31 -6.75 5.59 9.33
C ALA A 31 -5.41 4.87 9.45
N ARG A 32 -5.15 3.87 8.60
CA ARG A 32 -3.85 3.17 8.55
C ARG A 32 -2.73 4.09 8.10
N TYR A 33 -2.96 4.88 7.05
CA TYR A 33 -2.00 5.83 6.54
C TYR A 33 -1.59 6.83 7.63
N GLU A 34 -2.55 7.45 8.32
CA GLU A 34 -2.30 8.40 9.41
C GLU A 34 -1.51 7.76 10.57
N GLN A 35 -1.86 6.54 10.96
CA GLN A 35 -1.16 5.81 12.02
C GLN A 35 0.29 5.44 11.63
N VAL A 36 0.49 4.99 10.39
CA VAL A 36 1.79 4.59 9.85
C VAL A 36 2.70 5.81 9.69
N GLU A 37 2.17 6.91 9.15
CA GLU A 37 2.89 8.19 9.02
C GLU A 37 3.27 8.77 10.38
N ALA A 38 2.35 8.77 11.35
CA ALA A 38 2.63 9.25 12.71
C ALA A 38 3.74 8.43 13.41
N ALA A 39 3.92 7.17 13.03
CA ALA A 39 5.00 6.31 13.50
C ALA A 39 6.32 6.46 12.71
N GLY A 40 6.33 7.28 11.64
CA GLY A 40 7.48 7.46 10.76
C GLY A 40 7.73 6.24 9.87
N HIS A 41 6.68 5.52 9.49
CA HIS A 41 6.71 4.32 8.66
C HIS A 41 6.01 4.58 7.32
N LYS A 42 6.14 3.66 6.35
CA LYS A 42 5.42 3.76 5.06
C LYS A 42 4.43 2.62 4.88
N ILE A 43 3.47 2.82 3.98
CA ILE A 43 2.46 1.81 3.62
C ILE A 43 2.36 1.67 2.10
N ALA A 44 2.37 0.42 1.63
CA ALA A 44 2.23 0.04 0.23
C ALA A 44 1.05 -0.92 0.02
N TYR A 45 0.35 -0.77 -1.10
CA TYR A 45 -0.75 -1.63 -1.49
C TYR A 45 -0.43 -2.34 -2.81
N VAL A 46 -0.65 -3.65 -2.83
CA VAL A 46 -0.53 -4.48 -4.03
C VAL A 46 -1.89 -5.02 -4.40
N ILE A 47 -2.36 -4.70 -5.59
CA ILE A 47 -3.73 -5.01 -6.02
C ILE A 47 -3.68 -5.87 -7.29
N ASP A 48 -4.12 -7.12 -7.17
CA ASP A 48 -4.26 -8.01 -8.32
C ASP A 48 -5.62 -7.79 -8.99
N GLY A 49 -5.63 -7.64 -10.32
CA GLY A 49 -6.86 -7.48 -11.10
C GLY A 49 -7.43 -6.06 -11.22
N VAL A 50 -6.56 -5.05 -11.24
CA VAL A 50 -6.91 -3.61 -11.39
C VAL A 50 -7.63 -3.30 -12.71
N GLY A 51 -7.68 -4.24 -13.66
CA GLY A 51 -8.27 -4.06 -14.99
C GLY A 51 -9.80 -4.05 -15.04
N ASN A 52 -10.50 -4.50 -13.99
CA ASN A 52 -11.97 -4.48 -13.95
C ASN A 52 -12.47 -3.28 -13.13
N PHE A 53 -12.72 -2.18 -13.83
CA PHE A 53 -12.93 -0.82 -13.31
C PHE A 53 -14.28 -0.55 -12.59
N GLU A 54 -14.99 -1.57 -12.11
CA GLU A 54 -16.26 -1.34 -11.38
C GLU A 54 -16.09 -0.68 -10.00
N ARG A 55 -14.84 -0.56 -9.50
CA ARG A 55 -14.55 -0.16 -8.11
C ARG A 55 -13.59 1.03 -8.00
N GLN A 56 -13.73 2.02 -8.88
CA GLN A 56 -12.83 3.18 -8.93
C GLN A 56 -12.75 3.97 -7.63
N SER A 57 -13.85 4.18 -6.89
CA SER A 57 -13.88 5.06 -5.71
C SER A 57 -13.06 4.51 -4.53
N ALA A 58 -13.22 3.22 -4.21
CA ALA A 58 -12.48 2.57 -3.12
C ALA A 58 -11.00 2.41 -3.48
N LEU A 59 -10.68 2.07 -4.74
CA LEU A 59 -9.30 2.00 -5.23
C LEU A 59 -8.64 3.37 -5.21
N GLN A 60 -9.34 4.42 -5.64
CA GLN A 60 -8.84 5.79 -5.59
C GLN A 60 -8.53 6.23 -4.15
N THR A 61 -9.39 5.87 -3.20
CA THR A 61 -9.16 6.14 -1.77
C THR A 61 -7.89 5.43 -1.27
N ILE A 62 -7.68 4.17 -1.66
CA ILE A 62 -6.45 3.43 -1.34
C ILE A 62 -5.22 4.12 -1.95
N CYS A 63 -5.28 4.49 -3.23
CA CYS A 63 -4.18 5.18 -3.90
C CYS A 63 -3.83 6.50 -3.21
N LEU A 64 -4.82 7.31 -2.84
CA LEU A 64 -4.64 8.59 -2.15
C LEU A 64 -4.04 8.45 -0.74
N HIS A 65 -4.25 7.31 -0.10
CA HIS A 65 -3.78 7.01 1.25
C HIS A 65 -2.72 5.89 1.25
N SER A 66 -1.80 5.96 0.29
CA SER A 66 -0.69 5.02 0.15
C SER A 66 0.59 5.74 -0.27
N HIS A 67 1.74 5.18 0.10
CA HIS A 67 3.03 5.63 -0.42
C HIS A 67 3.43 4.96 -1.72
N CYS A 68 2.85 3.79 -1.98
CA CYS A 68 3.07 3.01 -3.19
C CYS A 68 1.83 2.14 -3.41
N THR A 69 1.12 2.33 -4.52
CA THR A 69 0.05 1.42 -4.94
C THR A 69 0.41 0.87 -6.29
N LEU A 70 0.40 -0.45 -6.42
CA LEU A 70 0.86 -1.15 -7.61
C LEU A 70 -0.01 -2.35 -7.95
N ALA A 71 -0.04 -2.74 -9.23
CA ALA A 71 -0.73 -3.95 -9.64
C ALA A 71 0.10 -5.20 -9.31
N PHE A 72 -0.54 -6.36 -9.12
CA PHE A 72 0.19 -7.63 -8.98
C PHE A 72 0.72 -8.13 -10.34
N SER A 73 1.75 -7.44 -10.86
CA SER A 73 2.46 -7.83 -12.07
C SER A 73 3.97 -7.85 -11.83
N LYS A 74 4.72 -8.59 -12.64
CA LYS A 74 6.17 -8.72 -12.48
C LYS A 74 6.90 -7.36 -12.55
N ASN A 75 6.45 -6.48 -13.45
CA ASN A 75 7.05 -5.14 -13.61
C ASN A 75 6.76 -4.25 -12.40
N GLU A 76 5.52 -4.27 -11.92
CA GLU A 76 5.07 -3.50 -10.76
C GLU A 76 5.73 -3.98 -9.47
N LEU A 77 5.89 -5.30 -9.28
CA LEU A 77 6.62 -5.84 -8.13
C LEU A 77 8.09 -5.39 -8.11
N SER A 78 8.71 -5.14 -9.27
CA SER A 78 10.04 -4.54 -9.33
C SER A 78 10.04 -3.11 -8.76
N ILE A 79 8.99 -2.33 -9.06
CA ILE A 79 8.81 -0.98 -8.49
C ILE A 79 8.65 -1.05 -6.96
N LEU A 80 7.89 -2.03 -6.45
CA LEU A 80 7.79 -2.27 -5.01
C LEU A 80 9.16 -2.59 -4.40
N CYS A 81 9.93 -3.49 -5.00
CA CYS A 81 11.27 -3.83 -4.52
C CYS A 81 12.18 -2.60 -4.46
N ASN A 82 12.15 -1.75 -5.49
CA ASN A 82 12.93 -0.51 -5.50
C ASN A 82 12.46 0.46 -4.42
N PHE A 83 11.15 0.65 -4.26
CA PHE A 83 10.58 1.49 -3.19
C PHE A 83 11.00 1.02 -1.79
N LEU A 84 10.96 -0.29 -1.53
CA LEU A 84 11.39 -0.88 -0.27
C LEU A 84 12.88 -0.66 -0.04
N ARG A 85 13.70 -0.91 -1.07
CA ARG A 85 15.15 -0.71 -1.03
C ARG A 85 15.46 0.74 -0.69
N ASP A 86 14.93 1.69 -1.47
CA ASP A 86 15.19 3.11 -1.29
C ASP A 86 14.76 3.56 0.12
N TYR A 87 13.61 3.12 0.62
CA TYR A 87 13.15 3.58 1.92
C TYR A 87 13.93 2.97 3.09
N LEU A 88 14.27 1.68 3.02
CA LEU A 88 14.93 0.94 4.10
C LEU A 88 16.45 1.11 4.10
N GLU A 89 17.09 1.23 2.94
CA GLU A 89 18.55 1.36 2.80
C GLU A 89 19.04 2.81 2.87
N ASN A 90 18.17 3.82 2.77
CA ASN A 90 18.51 5.22 3.06
C ASN A 90 18.75 5.41 4.58
N ASN A 91 19.78 4.76 5.13
CA ASN A 91 20.34 4.90 6.47
C ASN A 91 21.70 5.62 6.43
N ASN A 92 21.88 6.55 5.50
CA ASN A 92 23.03 7.47 5.50
C ASN A 92 22.53 8.88 5.84
N GLY A 93 22.46 9.15 7.13
CA GLY A 93 22.24 10.47 7.73
C GLY A 93 22.77 10.45 9.15
#